data_AF-A0A838QTI6-F1
#
_entry.id   AF-A0A838QTI6-F1
#
_cell.length_a   1.000
_cell.length_b   1.000
_cell.length_c   1.000
_cell.angle_alpha   90.00
_cell.angle_beta   90.00
_cell.angle_gamma   90.00
#
_symmetry.space_group_name_H-M   'P 1'
#
loop_
_entity.id
_entity.type
_entity.pdbx_description
1 polymer ?
#
loop_
_entity_poly.entity_id
_entity_poly.type
_entity_poly.pdbx_seq_one_letter_code
_entity_poly.pdbx_strand_id
1 'polypeptide(L)'
;MDRRSRFSTFSSIVALSAAIVGGAADSFGQATNAVATGNWSDPLTWSAGEPNGTTSAIVNGGFAVTVDQAGEATNLLDLGTIAGETGNVTIAAGADLTVSNVNPANFPSTIRVGQLAGSTGNVTMTGGTVAINGAAPSGFAIADLLVGDNGTGTWTQSGGTVTAADEIFVGLGGTSNGTLSVSGGTVNVAGRNLLIAFFNGAQGTLNLSGTGTINVDELLFSSFDPGAISTINQTGGTLNVGAALVHGRQGNATYNHSAGSATVTTALGNGDFVVGDNGPNNFYNISGTATATAGRNLLVGVFGAAQGTVNQSGGTVSVGGVLRVGIDGVGTWN
;
A
#
# COMPACT_ATOMS: atom_id res chain seq x y z
N MET A 1 -19.45 20.52 9.87
CA MET A 1 -18.33 20.79 8.93
C MET A 1 -18.49 19.87 7.75
N ASP A 2 -18.63 20.45 6.57
CA ASP A 2 -19.08 19.76 5.35
C ASP A 2 -18.07 18.69 4.90
N ARG A 3 -18.55 17.44 4.84
CA ARG A 3 -17.75 16.26 4.45
C ARG A 3 -17.24 16.37 3.02
N ARG A 4 -17.83 17.21 2.16
CA ARG A 4 -17.46 17.32 0.74
C ARG A 4 -16.14 18.06 0.49
N SER A 5 -15.67 18.91 1.40
CA SER A 5 -14.49 19.75 1.12
C SER A 5 -13.15 19.02 1.24
N ARG A 6 -13.10 17.86 1.92
CA ARG A 6 -11.89 17.01 1.97
C ARG A 6 -11.81 15.99 0.83
N PHE A 7 -12.90 15.74 0.10
CA PHE A 7 -12.95 14.76 -0.98
C PHE A 7 -12.72 15.34 -2.38
N SER A 8 -12.79 16.68 -2.57
CA SER A 8 -12.68 17.28 -3.91
C SER A 8 -11.25 17.42 -4.44
N THR A 9 -10.23 17.21 -3.62
CA THR A 9 -8.80 17.26 -4.00
C THR A 9 -8.30 15.99 -4.69
N PHE A 10 -9.07 14.89 -4.71
CA PHE A 10 -8.66 13.64 -5.37
C PHE A 10 -8.87 13.65 -6.89
N SER A 11 -9.68 14.56 -7.43
CA SER A 11 -10.02 14.57 -8.87
C SER A 11 -8.87 15.00 -9.78
N SER A 12 -7.79 15.56 -9.22
CA SER A 12 -6.58 15.96 -9.97
C SER A 12 -5.53 14.85 -10.12
N ILE A 13 -5.68 13.71 -9.45
CA ILE A 13 -4.75 12.56 -9.54
C ILE A 13 -4.92 11.81 -10.88
N VAL A 14 -6.14 11.81 -11.45
CA VAL A 14 -6.50 11.08 -12.68
C VAL A 14 -5.74 11.59 -13.91
N ALA A 15 -5.30 12.85 -13.92
CA ALA A 15 -4.55 13.42 -15.05
C ALA A 15 -3.04 13.16 -14.99
N LEU A 16 -2.49 12.83 -13.82
CA LEU A 16 -1.04 12.61 -13.64
C LEU A 16 -0.63 11.15 -13.85
N SER A 17 -1.52 10.19 -13.58
CA SER A 17 -1.25 8.76 -13.81
C SER A 17 -1.02 8.44 -15.29
N ALA A 18 -1.72 9.10 -16.21
CA ALA A 18 -1.50 8.92 -17.65
C ALA A 18 -0.17 9.52 -18.16
N ALA A 19 0.41 10.48 -17.44
CA ALA A 19 1.64 11.17 -17.86
C ALA A 19 2.93 10.42 -17.45
N ILE A 20 2.87 9.52 -16.47
CA ILE A 20 4.01 8.68 -16.05
C ILE A 20 4.10 7.39 -16.90
N VAL A 21 3.06 7.08 -17.69
CA VAL A 21 2.86 5.79 -18.40
C VAL A 21 3.53 5.72 -19.79
N GLY A 22 4.27 6.73 -20.22
CA GLY A 22 4.67 6.84 -21.64
C GLY A 22 6.16 7.04 -21.91
N GLY A 23 7.01 6.04 -21.66
CA GLY A 23 8.23 5.80 -22.46
C GLY A 23 9.28 6.91 -22.54
N ALA A 24 9.28 7.91 -21.67
CA ALA A 24 10.42 8.79 -21.50
C ALA A 24 11.31 8.19 -20.40
N ALA A 25 12.50 7.74 -20.77
CA ALA A 25 13.58 7.53 -19.82
C ALA A 25 13.65 8.75 -18.88
N ASP A 26 13.55 8.52 -17.58
CA ASP A 26 13.74 9.53 -16.54
C ASP A 26 15.04 10.29 -16.85
N SER A 27 14.91 11.55 -17.25
CA SER A 27 16.01 12.28 -17.87
C SER A 27 16.97 12.95 -16.89
N PHE A 28 16.88 12.70 -15.57
CA PHE A 28 17.85 13.24 -14.61
C PHE A 28 18.13 12.28 -13.43
N GLY A 29 19.38 11.78 -13.44
CA GLY A 29 19.91 10.65 -12.67
C GLY A 29 20.29 9.55 -13.65
N GLN A 30 21.57 9.14 -13.75
CA GLN A 30 21.90 7.93 -14.52
C GLN A 30 21.17 6.77 -13.84
N ALA A 31 20.14 6.24 -14.49
CA ALA A 31 19.56 4.99 -14.06
C ALA A 31 20.63 3.90 -14.22
N THR A 32 20.75 3.06 -13.21
CA THR A 32 21.65 1.92 -13.21
C THR A 32 20.79 0.66 -13.15
N ASN A 33 20.95 -0.20 -14.15
CA ASN A 33 20.18 -1.43 -14.27
C ASN A 33 20.95 -2.56 -13.62
N ALA A 34 20.27 -3.45 -12.90
CA ALA A 34 20.87 -4.71 -12.52
C ALA A 34 21.26 -5.48 -13.80
N VAL A 35 22.51 -5.91 -13.88
CA VAL A 35 23.07 -6.72 -14.98
C VAL A 35 23.54 -8.09 -14.50
N ALA A 36 23.51 -8.31 -13.19
CA ALA A 36 23.80 -9.58 -12.54
C ALA A 36 22.96 -9.73 -11.27
N THR A 37 22.83 -10.98 -10.81
CA THR A 37 22.38 -11.25 -9.43
C THR A 37 23.55 -11.00 -8.49
N GLY A 38 23.33 -10.24 -7.42
CA GLY A 38 24.43 -9.83 -6.56
C GLY A 38 24.00 -8.91 -5.41
N ASN A 39 25.01 -8.37 -4.75
CA ASN A 39 24.83 -7.41 -3.67
C ASN A 39 24.58 -6.01 -4.25
N TRP A 40 23.74 -5.21 -3.60
CA TRP A 40 23.51 -3.81 -3.92
C TRP A 40 24.82 -3.02 -3.99
N SER A 41 25.73 -3.20 -3.03
CA SER A 41 26.97 -2.44 -2.92
C SER A 41 28.09 -2.96 -3.82
N ASP A 42 27.85 -4.01 -4.62
CA ASP A 42 28.79 -4.47 -5.64
C ASP A 42 28.55 -3.69 -6.94
N PRO A 43 29.49 -2.84 -7.41
CA PRO A 43 29.33 -2.12 -8.66
C PRO A 43 29.14 -3.02 -9.88
N LEU A 44 29.56 -4.29 -9.82
CA LEU A 44 29.38 -5.26 -10.91
C LEU A 44 27.95 -5.80 -11.00
N THR A 45 27.14 -5.65 -9.95
CA THR A 45 25.69 -5.91 -10.01
C THR A 45 25.01 -4.97 -10.99
N TRP A 46 25.60 -3.80 -11.28
CA TRP A 46 24.92 -2.67 -11.90
C TRP A 46 25.61 -2.17 -13.17
N SER A 47 24.81 -1.77 -14.16
CA SER A 47 25.32 -1.32 -15.47
C SER A 47 26.14 -0.03 -15.41
N ALA A 48 25.90 0.82 -14.41
CA ALA A 48 26.52 2.12 -14.25
C ALA A 48 27.04 2.35 -12.81
N GLY A 49 27.42 1.27 -12.13
CA GLY A 49 27.86 1.30 -10.74
C GLY A 49 26.69 1.30 -9.73
N GLU A 50 27.06 1.22 -8.45
CA GLU A 50 26.16 1.14 -7.30
C GLU A 50 25.15 2.31 -7.27
N PRO A 51 23.84 2.03 -7.13
CA PRO A 51 22.86 3.06 -6.93
C PRO A 51 23.09 3.79 -5.61
N ASN A 52 22.93 5.11 -5.65
CA ASN A 52 22.99 6.05 -4.54
C ASN A 52 21.83 7.06 -4.65
N GLY A 53 21.70 7.98 -3.69
CA GLY A 53 20.62 8.98 -3.62
C GLY A 53 20.46 9.94 -4.82
N THR A 54 21.23 9.79 -5.90
CA THR A 54 21.10 10.55 -7.15
C THR A 54 20.88 9.68 -8.40
N THR A 55 20.88 8.35 -8.26
CA THR A 55 20.83 7.39 -9.37
C THR A 55 19.72 6.38 -9.15
N SER A 56 18.83 6.22 -10.13
CA SER A 56 17.71 5.29 -10.03
C SER A 56 18.22 3.85 -10.12
N ALA A 57 17.70 2.97 -9.28
CA ALA A 57 17.97 1.54 -9.29
C ALA A 57 16.84 0.84 -10.04
N ILE A 58 17.17 0.14 -11.13
CA ILE A 58 16.21 -0.63 -11.91
C ILE A 58 16.61 -2.10 -11.87
N VAL A 59 15.71 -2.98 -11.44
CA VAL A 59 15.96 -4.42 -11.38
C VAL A 59 14.95 -5.16 -12.26
N ASN A 60 15.45 -5.84 -13.29
CA ASN A 60 14.68 -6.63 -14.24
C ASN A 60 15.44 -7.91 -14.61
N GLY A 61 15.09 -8.57 -15.74
CA GLY A 61 15.83 -9.72 -16.27
C GLY A 61 15.81 -10.99 -15.39
N GLY A 62 14.99 -11.03 -14.34
CA GLY A 62 15.00 -12.10 -13.35
C GLY A 62 16.14 -11.98 -12.33
N PHE A 63 16.92 -10.90 -12.35
CA PHE A 63 18.01 -10.70 -11.40
C PHE A 63 17.49 -10.56 -9.96
N ALA A 64 18.30 -11.00 -9.00
CA ALA A 64 18.07 -10.80 -7.59
C ALA A 64 19.16 -9.92 -6.99
N VAL A 65 18.75 -8.80 -6.40
CA VAL A 65 19.64 -7.86 -5.72
C VAL A 65 19.43 -7.98 -4.21
N THR A 66 20.52 -8.06 -3.45
CA THR A 66 20.46 -8.13 -1.98
C THR A 66 20.99 -6.85 -1.35
N VAL A 67 20.22 -6.24 -0.45
CA VAL A 67 20.63 -5.18 0.46
C VAL A 67 20.90 -5.83 1.82
N ASP A 68 22.17 -5.94 2.22
CA ASP A 68 22.58 -6.63 3.45
C ASP A 68 23.47 -5.81 4.39
N GLN A 69 23.73 -4.55 4.05
CA GLN A 69 24.50 -3.61 4.85
C GLN A 69 23.76 -2.27 5.01
N ALA A 70 24.37 -1.38 5.80
CA ALA A 70 23.86 -0.03 6.01
C ALA A 70 24.49 0.97 5.02
N GLY A 71 23.85 2.12 4.82
CA GLY A 71 24.22 3.18 3.90
C GLY A 71 23.59 3.09 2.51
N GLU A 72 22.75 2.09 2.22
CA GLU A 72 22.23 1.92 0.86
C GLU A 72 21.18 2.97 0.53
N ALA A 73 21.28 3.52 -0.67
CA ALA A 73 20.42 4.60 -1.09
C ALA A 73 20.09 4.55 -2.58
N THR A 74 18.92 5.07 -2.94
CA THR A 74 18.57 5.41 -4.32
C THR A 74 17.65 6.62 -4.32
N ASN A 75 17.49 7.31 -5.45
CA ASN A 75 16.40 8.27 -5.62
C ASN A 75 15.08 7.59 -6.04
N LEU A 76 15.16 6.39 -6.63
CA LEU A 76 14.04 5.61 -7.15
C LEU A 76 14.42 4.13 -7.18
N LEU A 77 13.53 3.24 -6.74
CA LEU A 77 13.70 1.79 -6.94
C LEU A 77 12.54 1.24 -7.77
N ASP A 78 12.86 0.73 -8.95
CA ASP A 78 11.90 0.05 -9.81
C ASP A 78 12.21 -1.43 -9.98
N LEU A 79 11.15 -2.23 -9.83
CA LEU A 79 11.18 -3.68 -10.04
C LEU A 79 10.13 -4.04 -11.09
N GLY A 80 10.56 -4.65 -12.19
CA GLY A 80 9.66 -5.00 -13.29
C GLY A 80 9.22 -3.77 -14.08
N THR A 81 10.13 -3.18 -14.85
CA THR A 81 9.82 -2.08 -15.80
C THR A 81 9.63 -2.57 -17.23
N ILE A 82 9.78 -3.88 -17.48
CA ILE A 82 9.64 -4.51 -18.79
C ILE A 82 8.61 -5.64 -18.72
N ALA A 83 7.68 -5.68 -19.67
CA ALA A 83 6.64 -6.70 -19.72
C ALA A 83 7.24 -8.09 -19.92
N GLY A 84 6.80 -9.07 -19.15
CA GLY A 84 7.35 -10.43 -19.13
C GLY A 84 8.62 -10.59 -18.31
N GLU A 85 9.21 -9.51 -17.80
CA GLU A 85 10.40 -9.57 -16.95
C GLU A 85 10.04 -9.49 -15.47
N THR A 86 10.99 -9.94 -14.63
CA THR A 86 10.87 -9.96 -13.18
C THR A 86 12.04 -9.22 -12.53
N GLY A 87 11.77 -8.38 -11.54
CA GLY A 87 12.79 -7.79 -10.67
C GLY A 87 12.66 -8.32 -9.24
N ASN A 88 13.76 -8.72 -8.61
CA ASN A 88 13.75 -9.22 -7.23
C ASN A 88 14.72 -8.45 -6.34
N VAL A 89 14.26 -7.99 -5.18
CA VAL A 89 15.09 -7.38 -4.14
C VAL A 89 14.88 -8.10 -2.81
N THR A 90 15.97 -8.39 -2.13
CA THR A 90 15.96 -8.89 -0.74
C THR A 90 16.59 -7.87 0.18
N ILE A 91 15.92 -7.54 1.28
CA ILE A 91 16.42 -6.65 2.34
C ILE A 91 16.64 -7.48 3.59
N ALA A 92 17.90 -7.63 3.97
CA ALA A 92 18.32 -8.49 5.05
C ALA A 92 18.20 -7.80 6.42
N ALA A 93 18.25 -8.59 7.48
CA ALA A 93 18.31 -8.06 8.84
C ALA A 93 19.58 -7.21 9.06
N GLY A 94 19.39 -6.02 9.63
CA GLY A 94 20.50 -5.08 9.89
C GLY A 94 20.85 -4.17 8.71
N ALA A 95 20.27 -4.39 7.53
CA ALA A 95 20.44 -3.50 6.38
C ALA A 95 19.58 -2.24 6.51
N ASP A 96 19.94 -1.18 5.80
CA ASP A 96 19.05 -0.06 5.53
C ASP A 96 18.97 0.26 4.04
N LEU A 97 17.83 0.78 3.59
CA LEU A 97 17.65 1.31 2.25
C LEU A 97 16.89 2.63 2.35
N THR A 98 17.55 3.71 1.94
CA THR A 98 16.92 5.04 1.86
C THR A 98 16.58 5.37 0.43
N VAL A 99 15.30 5.55 0.15
CA VAL A 99 14.81 6.07 -1.13
C VAL A 99 14.43 7.53 -0.93
N SER A 100 15.19 8.44 -1.53
CA SER A 100 14.97 9.87 -1.37
C SER A 100 15.44 10.62 -2.60
N ASN A 101 14.58 11.48 -3.13
CA ASN A 101 14.95 12.43 -4.16
C ASN A 101 14.83 13.85 -3.59
N VAL A 102 15.98 14.47 -3.33
CA VAL A 102 16.04 15.83 -2.78
C VAL A 102 16.20 16.91 -3.86
N ASN A 103 16.38 16.54 -5.13
CA ASN A 103 16.64 17.52 -6.19
C ASN A 103 16.34 17.01 -7.62
N PRO A 104 15.34 17.59 -8.32
CA PRO A 104 14.40 18.61 -7.86
C PRO A 104 13.37 18.02 -6.89
N ALA A 105 12.90 18.84 -5.94
CA ALA A 105 11.99 18.47 -4.84
C ALA A 105 10.66 17.79 -5.25
N ASN A 106 10.28 17.84 -6.53
CA ASN A 106 9.00 17.33 -7.03
C ASN A 106 9.17 16.12 -7.96
N PHE A 107 10.27 15.40 -7.86
CA PHE A 107 10.52 14.20 -8.66
C PHE A 107 10.28 12.93 -7.83
N PRO A 108 9.81 11.83 -8.45
CA PRO A 108 9.51 10.61 -7.71
C PRO A 108 10.65 10.18 -6.79
N SER A 109 10.26 9.89 -5.56
CA SER A 109 11.08 9.32 -4.51
C SER A 109 10.31 8.16 -3.93
N THR A 110 10.34 7.05 -4.67
CA THR A 110 9.38 5.97 -4.51
C THR A 110 10.02 4.61 -4.75
N ILE A 111 9.39 3.58 -4.21
CA ILE A 111 9.64 2.20 -4.60
C ILE A 111 8.42 1.74 -5.40
N ARG A 112 8.63 1.26 -6.63
CA ARG A 112 7.60 0.65 -7.47
C ARG A 112 7.90 -0.83 -7.69
N VAL A 113 7.01 -1.67 -7.18
CA VAL A 113 7.11 -3.12 -7.27
C VAL A 113 6.10 -3.61 -8.31
N GLY A 114 6.57 -4.10 -9.45
CA GLY A 114 5.69 -4.41 -10.60
C GLY A 114 5.26 -3.13 -11.30
N GLN A 115 6.23 -2.38 -11.82
CA GLN A 115 6.03 -1.04 -12.37
C GLN A 115 5.19 -1.05 -13.66
N LEU A 116 5.51 -1.93 -14.61
CA LEU A 116 4.85 -1.97 -15.93
C LEU A 116 3.80 -3.09 -16.02
N ALA A 117 2.73 -2.88 -16.80
CA ALA A 117 1.76 -3.92 -17.10
C ALA A 117 2.42 -5.18 -17.70
N GLY A 118 2.06 -6.35 -17.17
CA GLY A 118 2.64 -7.64 -17.56
C GLY A 118 4.05 -7.92 -17.01
N SER A 119 4.64 -7.02 -16.22
CA SER A 119 5.88 -7.27 -15.47
C SER A 119 5.61 -7.86 -14.08
N THR A 120 6.66 -8.35 -13.42
CA THR A 120 6.63 -8.75 -12.02
C THR A 120 7.72 -8.05 -11.22
N GLY A 121 7.39 -7.53 -10.03
CA GLY A 121 8.36 -7.11 -9.04
C GLY A 121 8.17 -7.86 -7.72
N ASN A 122 9.27 -8.21 -7.06
CA ASN A 122 9.24 -8.92 -5.79
C ASN A 122 10.20 -8.26 -4.79
N VAL A 123 9.72 -7.99 -3.58
CA VAL A 123 10.53 -7.60 -2.43
C VAL A 123 10.34 -8.60 -1.30
N THR A 124 11.45 -9.10 -0.76
CA THR A 124 11.48 -9.88 0.47
C THR A 124 12.26 -9.11 1.54
N MET A 125 11.62 -8.79 2.65
CA MET A 125 12.24 -8.08 3.77
C MET A 125 12.20 -8.97 5.02
N THR A 126 13.37 -9.39 5.49
CA THR A 126 13.51 -10.22 6.69
C THR A 126 13.90 -9.42 7.93
N GLY A 127 14.32 -8.17 7.74
CA GLY A 127 14.69 -7.23 8.78
C GLY A 127 15.16 -5.90 8.17
N GLY A 128 15.91 -5.12 8.94
CA GLY A 128 16.47 -3.86 8.46
C GLY A 128 15.46 -2.71 8.44
N THR A 129 15.82 -1.60 7.80
CA THR A 129 14.98 -0.40 7.68
C THR A 129 14.86 0.08 6.25
N VAL A 130 13.64 0.34 5.78
CA VAL A 130 13.38 1.01 4.50
C VAL A 130 12.73 2.35 4.79
N ALA A 131 13.36 3.43 4.34
CA ALA A 131 12.84 4.78 4.45
C ALA A 131 12.57 5.35 3.06
N ILE A 132 11.31 5.67 2.76
CA ILE A 132 10.90 6.29 1.51
C ILE A 132 10.51 7.74 1.83
N ASN A 133 11.44 8.64 1.54
CA ASN A 133 11.35 10.05 1.86
C ASN A 133 11.01 10.84 0.60
N GLY A 134 10.40 12.02 0.74
CA GLY A 134 10.12 12.92 -0.36
C GLY A 134 9.84 14.32 0.16
N ALA A 135 9.92 15.32 -0.72
CA ALA A 135 9.64 16.70 -0.30
C ALA A 135 8.13 16.91 -0.13
N ALA A 136 7.76 17.75 0.83
CA ALA A 136 6.40 18.23 1.01
C ALA A 136 6.21 19.59 0.28
N PRO A 137 5.05 19.87 -0.34
CA PRO A 137 3.91 18.95 -0.53
C PRO A 137 4.24 17.87 -1.56
N SER A 138 3.98 16.61 -1.22
CA SER A 138 4.16 15.48 -2.12
C SER A 138 3.06 15.45 -3.18
N GLY A 139 3.47 15.27 -4.43
CA GLY A 139 2.60 14.79 -5.50
C GLY A 139 2.60 13.26 -5.55
N PHE A 140 1.85 12.68 -6.48
CA PHE A 140 1.84 11.24 -6.69
C PHE A 140 3.26 10.70 -6.97
N ALA A 141 3.56 9.52 -6.41
CA ALA A 141 4.83 8.82 -6.50
C ALA A 141 6.01 9.55 -5.83
N ILE A 142 5.74 10.46 -4.89
CA ILE A 142 6.75 11.15 -4.08
C ILE A 142 6.55 10.70 -2.64
N ALA A 143 7.57 10.09 -2.04
CA ALA A 143 7.51 9.45 -0.72
C ALA A 143 6.58 8.22 -0.62
N ASP A 144 6.11 7.69 -1.75
CA ASP A 144 5.15 6.60 -1.80
C ASP A 144 5.80 5.22 -1.93
N LEU A 145 5.13 4.19 -1.40
CA LEU A 145 5.38 2.78 -1.77
C LEU A 145 4.26 2.27 -2.67
N LEU A 146 4.59 1.80 -3.88
CA LEU A 146 3.64 1.22 -4.81
C LEU A 146 3.93 -0.28 -4.96
N VAL A 147 3.05 -1.12 -4.42
CA VAL A 147 3.09 -2.59 -4.57
C VAL A 147 2.03 -3.00 -5.58
N GLY A 148 2.47 -3.36 -6.79
CA GLY A 148 1.60 -3.53 -7.95
C GLY A 148 1.18 -2.17 -8.49
N ASP A 149 2.11 -1.46 -9.15
CA ASP A 149 1.83 -0.17 -9.78
C ASP A 149 0.93 -0.37 -11.02
N ASN A 150 1.47 -0.93 -12.11
CA ASN A 150 0.66 -1.39 -13.25
C ASN A 150 0.81 -2.89 -13.53
N GLY A 151 1.85 -3.53 -12.99
CA GLY A 151 2.11 -4.96 -13.11
C GLY A 151 1.73 -5.76 -11.88
N THR A 152 2.36 -6.92 -11.73
CA THR A 152 2.26 -7.74 -10.52
C THR A 152 3.35 -7.34 -9.55
N GLY A 153 2.99 -6.89 -8.35
CA GLY A 153 3.95 -6.53 -7.31
C GLY A 153 3.72 -7.31 -6.04
N THR A 154 4.78 -7.88 -5.47
CA THR A 154 4.72 -8.59 -4.20
C THR A 154 5.73 -8.01 -3.21
N TRP A 155 5.27 -7.63 -2.03
CA TRP A 155 6.11 -7.27 -0.89
C TRP A 155 5.84 -8.24 0.25
N THR A 156 6.86 -8.99 0.68
CA THR A 156 6.77 -9.92 1.83
C THR A 156 7.70 -9.46 2.94
N GLN A 157 7.14 -9.15 4.11
CA GLN A 157 7.87 -8.67 5.27
C GLN A 157 7.66 -9.60 6.47
N SER A 158 8.76 -10.14 7.01
CA SER A 158 8.77 -10.94 8.24
C SER A 158 9.51 -10.27 9.40
N GLY A 159 10.12 -9.11 9.18
CA GLY A 159 10.82 -8.33 10.19
C GLY A 159 11.16 -6.92 9.70
N GLY A 160 11.81 -6.13 10.56
CA GLY A 160 12.29 -4.78 10.22
C GLY A 160 11.20 -3.72 10.14
N THR A 161 11.57 -2.53 9.66
CA THR A 161 10.69 -1.36 9.60
C THR A 161 10.66 -0.75 8.20
N VAL A 162 9.46 -0.59 7.63
CA VAL A 162 9.23 0.21 6.42
C VAL A 162 8.53 1.50 6.81
N THR A 163 8.99 2.64 6.31
CA THR A 163 8.31 3.93 6.47
C THR A 163 8.15 4.59 5.12
N ALA A 164 6.91 4.70 4.64
CA ALA A 164 6.56 5.57 3.53
C ALA A 164 6.12 6.92 4.11
N ALA A 165 6.79 8.00 3.71
CA ALA A 165 6.50 9.32 4.28
C ALA A 165 5.21 9.95 3.74
N ASP A 166 4.60 9.40 2.68
CA ASP A 166 3.28 9.83 2.20
C ASP A 166 2.23 8.71 2.14
N GLU A 167 2.07 8.03 1.01
CA GLU A 167 1.05 6.99 0.80
C GLU A 167 1.66 5.60 0.54
N ILE A 168 0.86 4.56 0.79
CA ILE A 168 1.15 3.22 0.30
C ILE A 168 -0.02 2.77 -0.57
N PHE A 169 0.30 2.28 -1.77
CA PHE A 169 -0.65 1.69 -2.69
C PHE A 169 -0.38 0.18 -2.82
N VAL A 170 -1.44 -0.62 -2.76
CA VAL A 170 -1.41 -2.06 -3.01
C VAL A 170 -2.40 -2.37 -4.12
N GLY A 171 -1.91 -2.47 -5.35
CA GLY A 171 -2.72 -2.49 -6.57
C GLY A 171 -3.21 -1.08 -6.92
N LEU A 172 -2.43 -0.35 -7.72
CA LEU A 172 -2.78 1.01 -8.14
C LEU A 172 -3.55 0.99 -9.48
N GLY A 173 -2.87 0.63 -10.57
CA GLY A 173 -3.33 0.71 -11.96
C GLY A 173 -4.40 -0.33 -12.31
N GLY A 174 -5.17 -0.09 -13.38
CA GLY A 174 -6.30 -0.95 -13.73
C GLY A 174 -5.95 -2.37 -14.20
N THR A 175 -4.68 -2.66 -14.45
CA THR A 175 -4.18 -4.03 -14.73
C THR A 175 -3.31 -4.58 -13.59
N SER A 176 -3.16 -3.81 -12.51
CA SER A 176 -2.26 -4.14 -11.42
C SER A 176 -2.77 -5.31 -10.57
N ASN A 177 -1.81 -6.05 -10.03
CA ASN A 177 -2.05 -7.03 -8.98
C ASN A 177 -1.00 -6.85 -7.88
N GLY A 178 -1.37 -6.11 -6.84
CA GLY A 178 -0.52 -5.82 -5.69
C GLY A 178 -0.76 -6.78 -4.53
N THR A 179 0.29 -7.30 -3.92
CA THR A 179 0.22 -8.08 -2.69
C THR A 179 1.23 -7.59 -1.65
N LEU A 180 0.74 -7.07 -0.53
CA LEU A 180 1.55 -6.72 0.64
C LEU A 180 1.28 -7.76 1.74
N SER A 181 2.31 -8.49 2.16
CA SER A 181 2.23 -9.49 3.23
C SER A 181 3.16 -9.14 4.38
N VAL A 182 2.62 -8.95 5.58
CA VAL A 182 3.35 -8.57 6.79
C VAL A 182 3.08 -9.60 7.90
N SER A 183 4.08 -10.41 8.23
CA SER A 183 4.00 -11.42 9.31
C SER A 183 4.82 -11.06 10.56
N GLY A 184 5.71 -10.06 10.43
CA GLY A 184 6.51 -9.47 11.49
C GLY A 184 7.05 -8.11 11.08
N GLY A 185 7.65 -7.37 12.02
CA GLY A 185 8.12 -6.01 11.78
C GLY A 185 7.00 -4.96 11.78
N THR A 186 7.31 -3.77 11.28
CA THR A 186 6.40 -2.62 11.25
C THR A 186 6.38 -1.96 9.86
N VAL A 187 5.20 -1.61 9.37
CA VAL A 187 4.99 -0.72 8.22
C VAL A 187 4.32 0.55 8.71
N ASN A 188 4.91 1.69 8.44
CA ASN A 188 4.36 3.01 8.77
C ASN A 188 4.01 3.76 7.48
N VAL A 189 2.75 4.17 7.36
CA VAL A 189 2.29 5.15 6.39
C VAL A 189 2.18 6.47 7.13
N ALA A 190 3.25 7.25 7.09
CA ALA A 190 3.43 8.37 8.01
C ALA A 190 2.75 9.67 7.54
N GLY A 191 2.45 9.80 6.25
CA GLY A 191 1.87 11.03 5.72
C GLY A 191 0.35 11.00 5.66
N ARG A 192 -0.21 10.05 4.90
CA ARG A 192 -1.66 10.02 4.64
C ARG A 192 -2.24 8.62 4.69
N ASN A 193 -2.22 7.89 3.57
CA ASN A 193 -3.19 6.84 3.32
C ASN A 193 -2.57 5.51 2.92
N LEU A 194 -3.19 4.42 3.37
CA LEU A 194 -3.00 3.09 2.79
C LEU A 194 -4.18 2.80 1.85
N LEU A 195 -3.91 2.60 0.57
CA LEU A 195 -4.93 2.36 -0.45
C LEU A 195 -4.74 0.98 -1.07
N ILE A 196 -5.81 0.18 -1.08
CA ILE A 196 -5.79 -1.19 -1.58
C ILE A 196 -6.77 -1.30 -2.73
N ALA A 197 -6.28 -1.61 -3.94
CA ALA A 197 -7.03 -1.57 -5.19
C ALA A 197 -7.62 -0.17 -5.47
N PHE A 198 -6.87 0.66 -6.19
CA PHE A 198 -7.24 2.05 -6.41
C PHE A 198 -8.13 2.22 -7.65
N PHE A 199 -7.59 2.04 -8.85
CA PHE A 199 -8.33 2.27 -10.10
C PHE A 199 -9.24 1.10 -10.50
N ASN A 200 -10.17 1.36 -11.42
CA ASN A 200 -11.00 0.33 -12.05
C ASN A 200 -10.15 -0.83 -12.61
N GLY A 201 -10.44 -2.07 -12.20
CA GLY A 201 -9.71 -3.27 -12.61
C GLY A 201 -8.50 -3.61 -11.74
N ALA A 202 -8.04 -2.69 -10.89
CA ALA A 202 -6.94 -2.95 -9.96
C ALA A 202 -7.31 -4.05 -8.97
N GLN A 203 -6.34 -4.90 -8.66
CA GLN A 203 -6.46 -5.94 -7.64
C GLN A 203 -5.41 -5.72 -6.55
N GLY A 204 -5.87 -5.68 -5.31
CA GLY A 204 -5.00 -5.43 -4.16
C GLY A 204 -5.25 -6.43 -3.04
N THR A 205 -4.18 -7.04 -2.53
CA THR A 205 -4.24 -7.98 -1.40
C THR A 205 -3.33 -7.52 -0.27
N LEU A 206 -3.90 -7.36 0.93
CA LEU A 206 -3.15 -7.15 2.17
C LEU A 206 -3.26 -8.40 3.05
N ASN A 207 -2.13 -9.01 3.40
CA ASN A 207 -2.07 -10.09 4.37
C ASN A 207 -1.34 -9.61 5.63
N LEU A 208 -2.02 -9.63 6.77
CA LEU A 208 -1.46 -9.26 8.07
C LEU A 208 -1.57 -10.45 9.03
N SER A 209 -0.43 -10.86 9.59
CA SER A 209 -0.36 -12.07 10.42
C SER A 209 0.75 -11.97 11.46
N GLY A 210 0.88 -12.99 12.31
CA GLY A 210 1.95 -13.08 13.30
C GLY A 210 2.00 -11.87 14.23
N THR A 211 3.17 -11.22 14.31
CA THR A 211 3.39 -10.00 15.10
C THR A 211 3.54 -8.76 14.22
N GLY A 212 3.17 -8.86 12.93
CA GLY A 212 3.23 -7.73 12.01
C GLY A 212 2.41 -6.54 12.49
N THR A 213 2.94 -5.33 12.32
CA THR A 213 2.24 -4.10 12.66
C THR A 213 2.15 -3.20 11.44
N ILE A 214 0.96 -2.64 11.18
CA ILE A 214 0.74 -1.62 10.16
C ILE A 214 0.11 -0.41 10.83
N ASN A 215 0.79 0.74 10.74
CA ASN A 215 0.30 2.01 11.23
C ASN A 215 0.00 2.91 10.03
N VAL A 216 -1.26 3.36 9.95
CA VAL A 216 -1.73 4.29 8.91
C VAL A 216 -2.10 5.60 9.59
N ASP A 217 -1.46 6.70 9.21
CA ASP A 217 -1.69 8.00 9.84
C ASP A 217 -3.13 8.49 9.64
N GLU A 218 -3.63 8.57 8.40
CA GLU A 218 -4.96 9.10 8.12
C GLU A 218 -5.97 8.00 7.78
N LEU A 219 -6.05 7.59 6.50
CA LEU A 219 -7.16 6.76 6.00
C LEU A 219 -6.64 5.43 5.44
N LEU A 220 -7.39 4.37 5.69
CA LEU A 220 -7.30 3.13 4.93
C LEU A 220 -8.50 3.05 4.00
N PHE A 221 -8.26 3.06 2.69
CA PHE A 221 -9.28 2.81 1.67
C PHE A 221 -9.06 1.47 1.01
N SER A 222 -10.16 0.75 0.76
CA SER A 222 -10.12 -0.44 -0.10
C SER A 222 -11.17 -0.35 -1.21
N SER A 223 -10.78 -0.75 -2.42
CA SER A 223 -11.59 -0.70 -3.64
C SER A 223 -12.13 0.70 -3.92
N PHE A 224 -11.21 1.63 -4.23
CA PHE A 224 -11.47 3.07 -4.28
C PHE A 224 -12.39 3.51 -5.43
N ASP A 225 -12.23 2.89 -6.60
CA ASP A 225 -13.03 3.09 -7.81
C ASP A 225 -13.96 1.89 -8.10
N PRO A 226 -15.02 2.09 -8.93
CA PRO A 226 -15.86 0.99 -9.38
C PRO A 226 -15.02 -0.04 -10.12
N GLY A 227 -15.25 -1.34 -9.86
CA GLY A 227 -14.50 -2.43 -10.50
C GLY A 227 -13.12 -2.72 -9.89
N ALA A 228 -12.64 -1.92 -8.94
CA ALA A 228 -11.49 -2.29 -8.12
C ALA A 228 -11.86 -3.44 -7.17
N ILE A 229 -10.93 -4.36 -6.92
CA ILE A 229 -11.13 -5.54 -6.08
C ILE A 229 -10.05 -5.61 -5.01
N SER A 230 -10.45 -5.52 -3.75
CA SER A 230 -9.52 -5.62 -2.61
C SER A 230 -9.82 -6.82 -1.72
N THR A 231 -8.76 -7.46 -1.25
CA THR A 231 -8.82 -8.49 -0.21
C THR A 231 -7.90 -8.12 0.95
N ILE A 232 -8.41 -8.14 2.17
CA ILE A 232 -7.62 -8.01 3.39
C ILE A 232 -7.76 -9.31 4.17
N ASN A 233 -6.66 -9.96 4.49
CA ASN A 233 -6.62 -11.15 5.33
C ASN A 233 -5.83 -10.84 6.59
N GLN A 234 -6.50 -10.75 7.73
CA GLN A 234 -5.88 -10.57 9.04
C GLN A 234 -6.07 -11.82 9.90
N THR A 235 -4.97 -12.55 10.10
CA THR A 235 -4.90 -13.77 10.93
C THR A 235 -4.03 -13.57 12.18
N GLY A 236 -3.63 -12.33 12.44
CA GLY A 236 -2.78 -11.91 13.56
C GLY A 236 -2.39 -10.45 13.40
N GLY A 237 -1.34 -10.03 14.10
CA GLY A 237 -0.80 -8.68 13.98
C GLY A 237 -1.72 -7.55 14.45
N THR A 238 -1.27 -6.33 14.22
CA THR A 238 -1.93 -5.09 14.64
C THR A 238 -2.04 -4.13 13.46
N LEU A 239 -3.27 -3.73 13.13
CA LEU A 239 -3.59 -2.68 12.17
C LEU A 239 -4.13 -1.47 12.93
N ASN A 240 -3.42 -0.35 12.86
CA ASN A 240 -3.83 0.93 13.44
C ASN A 240 -4.12 1.94 12.32
N VAL A 241 -5.28 2.60 12.38
CA VAL A 241 -5.68 3.61 11.39
C VAL A 241 -6.10 4.89 12.14
N GLY A 242 -5.46 6.02 11.85
CA GLY A 242 -5.59 7.21 12.71
C GLY A 242 -6.87 8.02 12.52
N ALA A 243 -7.51 7.98 11.34
CA ALA A 243 -8.76 8.67 11.08
C ALA A 243 -9.92 7.74 10.68
N ALA A 244 -9.84 7.00 9.57
CA ALA A 244 -10.96 6.18 9.10
C ALA A 244 -10.52 4.93 8.33
N LEU A 245 -11.24 3.83 8.51
CA LEU A 245 -11.12 2.64 7.66
C LEU A 245 -12.38 2.55 6.82
N VAL A 246 -12.25 2.69 5.50
CA VAL A 246 -13.36 2.58 4.55
C VAL A 246 -13.12 1.38 3.65
N HIS A 247 -13.81 0.28 3.97
CA HIS A 247 -13.73 -0.98 3.26
C HIS A 247 -14.79 -1.05 2.17
N GLY A 248 -14.37 -1.03 0.90
CA GLY A 248 -15.29 -1.07 -0.24
C GLY A 248 -15.90 0.27 -0.57
N ARG A 249 -15.07 1.24 -1.02
CA ARG A 249 -15.48 2.62 -1.30
C ARG A 249 -16.28 2.81 -2.59
N GLN A 250 -16.14 1.91 -3.56
CA GLN A 250 -16.87 1.95 -4.84
C GLN A 250 -16.76 0.60 -5.57
N GLY A 251 -15.70 -0.17 -5.33
CA GLY A 251 -15.55 -1.53 -5.86
C GLY A 251 -15.97 -2.63 -4.88
N ASN A 252 -15.59 -3.87 -5.20
CA ASN A 252 -15.87 -5.05 -4.37
C ASN A 252 -14.73 -5.23 -3.36
N ALA A 253 -15.04 -5.53 -2.11
CA ALA A 253 -14.04 -5.69 -1.08
C ALA A 253 -14.35 -6.87 -0.15
N THR A 254 -13.32 -7.60 0.26
CA THR A 254 -13.43 -8.65 1.28
C THR A 254 -12.39 -8.45 2.36
N TYR A 255 -12.79 -8.45 3.62
CA TYR A 255 -11.90 -8.40 4.76
C TYR A 255 -12.17 -9.59 5.68
N ASN A 256 -11.27 -10.57 5.65
CA ASN A 256 -11.26 -11.73 6.52
C ASN A 256 -10.41 -11.45 7.76
N HIS A 257 -11.02 -11.45 8.95
CA HIS A 257 -10.37 -11.11 10.22
C HIS A 257 -10.63 -12.21 11.25
N SER A 258 -9.65 -13.09 11.48
CA SER A 258 -9.79 -14.26 12.36
C SER A 258 -8.97 -14.19 13.65
N ALA A 259 -7.97 -13.31 13.70
CA ALA A 259 -7.13 -13.02 14.86
C ALA A 259 -6.42 -11.68 14.66
N GLY A 260 -5.84 -11.14 15.74
CA GLY A 260 -5.19 -9.83 15.74
C GLY A 260 -6.12 -8.69 16.11
N SER A 261 -5.63 -7.46 15.95
CA SER A 261 -6.39 -6.24 16.23
C SER A 261 -6.45 -5.30 15.03
N ALA A 262 -7.63 -4.75 14.76
CA ALA A 262 -7.85 -3.66 13.83
C ALA A 262 -8.50 -2.49 14.58
N THR A 263 -7.77 -1.39 14.74
CA THR A 263 -8.22 -0.23 15.52
C THR A 263 -8.23 1.01 14.65
N VAL A 264 -9.41 1.63 14.52
CA VAL A 264 -9.57 2.97 13.96
C VAL A 264 -9.66 3.95 15.12
N THR A 265 -8.73 4.88 15.21
CA THR A 265 -8.69 5.85 16.32
C THR A 265 -9.45 7.12 15.98
N THR A 266 -9.70 7.97 16.98
CA THR A 266 -10.24 9.32 16.78
C THR A 266 -9.14 10.39 16.75
N ALA A 267 -7.86 10.00 16.72
CA ALA A 267 -6.74 10.92 16.93
C ALA A 267 -6.64 11.99 15.85
N LEU A 268 -6.90 11.62 14.58
CA LEU A 268 -6.72 12.49 13.42
C LEU A 268 -7.99 12.76 12.63
N GLY A 269 -9.12 12.22 13.08
CA GLY A 269 -10.35 12.44 12.37
C GLY A 269 -11.54 11.76 12.98
N ASN A 270 -12.21 10.97 12.15
CA ASN A 270 -13.59 10.64 12.38
C ASN A 270 -13.73 9.40 13.28
N GLY A 271 -12.78 8.46 13.27
CA GLY A 271 -12.84 7.21 14.01
C GLY A 271 -13.85 6.22 13.45
N ASP A 272 -14.27 6.40 12.20
CA ASP A 272 -15.29 5.55 11.60
C ASP A 272 -14.65 4.35 10.91
N PHE A 273 -15.22 3.17 11.16
CA PHE A 273 -15.02 1.98 10.36
C PHE A 273 -16.26 1.80 9.49
N VAL A 274 -16.09 1.84 8.16
CA VAL A 274 -17.16 1.71 7.18
C VAL A 274 -16.98 0.40 6.41
N VAL A 275 -18.07 -0.36 6.28
CA VAL A 275 -18.16 -1.59 5.46
C VAL A 275 -19.19 -1.34 4.37
N GLY A 276 -18.70 -1.13 3.14
CA GLY A 276 -19.51 -0.71 2.00
C GLY A 276 -19.85 0.79 2.08
N ASP A 277 -19.14 1.57 1.28
CA ASP A 277 -19.42 2.98 0.97
C ASP A 277 -19.64 3.04 -0.55
N ASN A 278 -20.84 3.30 -1.03
CA ASN A 278 -21.26 3.31 -2.45
C ASN A 278 -20.92 2.07 -3.35
N GLY A 279 -20.12 1.10 -2.88
CA GLY A 279 -19.67 -0.05 -3.65
C GLY A 279 -20.55 -1.30 -3.49
N PRO A 280 -20.55 -2.22 -4.47
CA PRO A 280 -21.24 -3.50 -4.37
C PRO A 280 -20.42 -4.55 -3.59
N ASN A 281 -21.10 -5.55 -3.03
CA ASN A 281 -20.50 -6.79 -2.49
C ASN A 281 -19.31 -6.59 -1.55
N ASN A 282 -19.50 -5.83 -0.46
CA ASN A 282 -18.45 -5.58 0.52
C ASN A 282 -18.67 -6.41 1.78
N PHE A 283 -17.71 -7.29 2.08
CA PHE A 283 -17.83 -8.27 3.15
C PHE A 283 -16.75 -8.07 4.22
N TYR A 284 -17.17 -7.84 5.46
CA TYR A 284 -16.31 -7.94 6.61
C TYR A 284 -16.61 -9.23 7.39
N ASN A 285 -15.71 -10.19 7.33
CA ASN A 285 -15.85 -11.50 7.97
C ASN A 285 -15.00 -11.51 9.24
N ILE A 286 -15.61 -11.28 10.41
CA ILE A 286 -14.92 -11.33 11.70
C ILE A 286 -15.21 -12.65 12.43
N SER A 287 -14.15 -13.30 12.91
CA SER A 287 -14.23 -14.64 13.50
C SER A 287 -13.13 -14.87 14.53
N GLY A 288 -13.13 -16.05 15.18
CA GLY A 288 -12.03 -16.49 16.04
C GLY A 288 -11.77 -15.54 17.20
N THR A 289 -10.51 -15.08 17.31
CA THR A 289 -10.03 -14.19 18.39
C THR A 289 -9.79 -12.75 17.92
N ALA A 290 -10.25 -12.41 16.70
CA ALA A 290 -10.11 -11.09 16.13
C ALA A 290 -10.72 -9.99 17.02
N THR A 291 -10.10 -8.81 17.03
CA THR A 291 -10.61 -7.64 17.75
C THR A 291 -10.68 -6.43 16.82
N ALA A 292 -11.88 -5.88 16.64
CA ALA A 292 -12.10 -4.69 15.84
C ALA A 292 -12.56 -3.56 16.74
N THR A 293 -11.93 -2.40 16.65
CA THR A 293 -12.33 -1.20 17.39
C THR A 293 -12.57 -0.06 16.41
N ALA A 294 -13.82 0.38 16.32
CA ALA A 294 -14.16 1.66 15.70
C ALA A 294 -14.17 2.72 16.80
N GLY A 295 -13.22 3.65 16.78
CA GLY A 295 -13.10 4.71 17.78
C GLY A 295 -14.34 5.57 17.90
N ARG A 296 -15.12 5.68 16.82
CA ARG A 296 -16.42 6.35 16.80
C ARG A 296 -17.52 5.46 16.24
N ASN A 297 -17.74 5.40 14.93
CA ASN A 297 -18.87 4.65 14.40
C ASN A 297 -18.43 3.42 13.62
N LEU A 298 -19.25 2.38 13.67
CA LEU A 298 -19.22 1.32 12.69
C LEU A 298 -20.44 1.47 11.79
N LEU A 299 -20.22 1.68 10.51
CA LEU A 299 -21.27 1.95 9.53
C LEU A 299 -21.25 0.85 8.46
N VAL A 300 -22.39 0.22 8.22
CA VAL A 300 -22.50 -0.91 7.28
C VAL A 300 -23.53 -0.58 6.20
N GLY A 301 -23.09 -0.56 4.93
CA GLY A 301 -23.93 -0.21 3.78
C GLY A 301 -24.34 1.26 3.79
N VAL A 302 -23.38 2.15 3.49
CA VAL A 302 -23.56 3.60 3.57
C VAL A 302 -23.52 4.23 2.18
N PHE A 303 -24.50 5.10 1.91
CA PHE A 303 -24.70 5.88 0.69
C PHE A 303 -25.07 5.08 -0.58
N GLY A 304 -26.12 5.55 -1.28
CA GLY A 304 -26.43 5.13 -2.64
C GLY A 304 -26.67 3.63 -2.79
N ALA A 305 -25.94 2.99 -3.71
CA ALA A 305 -26.04 1.57 -4.02
C ALA A 305 -25.12 0.68 -3.15
N ALA A 306 -24.60 1.20 -2.04
CA ALA A 306 -23.69 0.46 -1.16
C ALA A 306 -24.31 -0.84 -0.67
N GLN A 307 -23.52 -1.91 -0.74
CA GLN A 307 -23.85 -3.21 -0.17
C GLN A 307 -22.74 -3.61 0.80
N GLY A 308 -23.00 -3.42 2.09
CA GLY A 308 -22.11 -3.81 3.18
C GLY A 308 -22.67 -4.99 3.94
N THR A 309 -21.85 -6.00 4.18
CA THR A 309 -22.21 -7.17 5.01
C THR A 309 -21.13 -7.41 6.04
N VAL A 310 -21.52 -7.50 7.30
CA VAL A 310 -20.67 -8.04 8.37
C VAL A 310 -21.12 -9.45 8.68
N ASN A 311 -20.20 -10.41 8.63
CA ASN A 311 -20.43 -11.79 9.06
C ASN A 311 -19.59 -12.02 10.32
N GLN A 312 -20.26 -12.11 11.46
CA GLN A 312 -19.61 -12.30 12.76
C GLN A 312 -19.88 -13.71 13.29
N SER A 313 -18.91 -14.61 13.12
CA SER A 313 -18.94 -15.97 13.70
C SER A 313 -18.09 -16.11 14.96
N GLY A 314 -17.40 -15.03 15.36
CA GLY A 314 -16.51 -14.94 16.52
C GLY A 314 -15.86 -13.56 16.57
N GLY A 315 -14.80 -13.42 17.37
CA GLY A 315 -14.13 -12.14 17.58
C GLY A 315 -14.99 -11.12 18.34
N THR A 316 -14.39 -9.96 18.62
CA THR A 316 -15.03 -8.86 19.35
C THR A 316 -15.03 -7.60 18.48
N VAL A 317 -16.19 -6.94 18.40
CA VAL A 317 -16.32 -5.61 17.79
C VAL A 317 -16.69 -4.61 18.87
N SER A 318 -15.85 -3.58 19.03
CA SER A 318 -16.08 -2.45 19.93
C SER A 318 -16.32 -1.19 19.11
N VAL A 319 -17.35 -0.43 19.48
CA VAL A 319 -17.74 0.80 18.79
C VAL A 319 -17.88 1.89 19.85
N GLY A 320 -17.07 2.95 19.76
CA GLY A 320 -17.07 4.03 20.76
C GLY A 320 -18.32 4.92 20.70
N GLY A 321 -19.00 4.95 19.56
CA GLY A 321 -20.18 5.74 19.25
C GLY A 321 -21.31 4.84 18.77
N VAL A 322 -21.75 5.01 17.51
CA VAL A 322 -22.94 4.32 17.01
C VAL A 322 -22.57 3.23 16.01
N LEU A 323 -23.17 2.06 16.17
CA LEU A 323 -23.27 1.04 15.13
C LEU A 323 -24.54 1.30 14.30
N ARG A 324 -24.40 1.45 12.99
CA ARG A 324 -25.52 1.62 12.07
C ARG A 324 -25.42 0.66 10.90
N VAL A 325 -26.54 0.04 10.56
CA VAL A 325 -26.66 -0.94 9.47
C VAL A 325 -27.75 -0.48 8.52
N GLY A 326 -27.41 -0.34 7.23
CA GLY A 326 -28.33 0.02 6.16
C GLY A 326 -28.86 1.45 6.27
N ILE A 327 -27.97 2.43 6.46
CA ILE A 327 -28.38 3.85 6.63
C ILE A 327 -29.04 4.38 5.36
N ASP A 328 -28.29 4.34 4.26
CA ASP A 328 -28.67 4.88 2.94
C ASP A 328 -28.48 3.85 1.81
N GLY A 329 -27.94 2.67 2.14
CA GLY A 329 -27.74 1.53 1.24
C GLY A 329 -28.21 0.23 1.88
N VAL A 330 -27.77 -0.91 1.35
CA VAL A 330 -28.06 -2.23 1.91
C VAL A 330 -26.97 -2.62 2.90
N GLY A 331 -27.30 -2.64 4.18
CA GLY A 331 -26.44 -3.17 5.23
C GLY A 331 -26.98 -4.49 5.78
N THR A 332 -26.10 -5.47 5.97
CA THR A 332 -26.43 -6.75 6.63
C THR A 332 -25.43 -7.01 7.76
N TRP A 333 -25.91 -7.53 8.88
CA TRP A 333 -25.08 -8.06 9.95
C TRP A 333 -25.59 -9.45 10.33
N ASN A 334 -24.76 -10.46 10.13
CA ASN A 334 -25.05 -11.87 10.43
C ASN A 334 -24.23 -12.35 11.63
#